data_AF-A0A2E6HZG6-F1
#
_entry.id   AF-A0A2E6HZG6-F1
#
_cell.length_a   1.000
_cell.length_b   1.000
_cell.length_c   1.000
_cell.angle_alpha   90.00
_cell.angle_beta   90.00
_cell.angle_gamma   90.00
#
_symmetry.space_group_name_H-M   'P 1'
#
loop_
_entity.id
_entity.type
_entity.pdbx_description
1 polymer ?
#
loop_
_entity_poly.entity_id
_entity_poly.type
_entity_poly.pdbx_seq_one_letter_code
_entity_poly.pdbx_strand_id
1 'polypeptide(L)'
;MRKYDRYRSDRVDSPGLPDDGSGQRLDFIGPALDADGGTGGVVTTGSSIIANFDRIGVTLTLSGHKAAEGIDPATDRYRDGELDGLSLIVNPGTGGQFQIGLDDASSHRLEVNIRDLRASGAFLNLGTLSVASQGTAQTAISTLDLAISNVAQVRGDLGAFQNRMGHSLRNQENSVEYNTASESGIRDADIPLEVSEFTTAQILTQSTTALQDQANVLRKNALTLLG
;
A
#
# COMPACT_ATOMS: atom_id res chain seq x y z
N MET A 1 -14.94 -53.33 -44.13
CA MET A 1 -14.29 -52.46 -45.14
C MET A 1 -14.95 -51.09 -45.02
N ARG A 2 -14.15 -50.08 -44.62
CA ARG A 2 -14.20 -48.62 -44.88
C ARG A 2 -15.56 -48.05 -45.35
N LYS A 3 -16.12 -47.01 -44.72
CA LYS A 3 -15.68 -45.59 -44.74
C LYS A 3 -16.54 -44.86 -43.67
N TYR A 4 -16.04 -44.28 -42.57
CA TYR A 4 -15.42 -42.95 -42.38
C TYR A 4 -15.86 -41.85 -43.37
N ASP A 5 -16.12 -40.64 -42.86
CA ASP A 5 -16.52 -39.36 -43.53
C ASP A 5 -18.04 -39.06 -43.47
N ARG A 6 -18.57 -38.00 -42.83
CA ARG A 6 -18.03 -36.71 -42.37
C ARG A 6 -18.81 -36.21 -41.14
N TYR A 7 -18.13 -36.01 -40.02
CA TYR A 7 -18.53 -34.95 -39.07
C TYR A 7 -18.05 -33.64 -39.70
N ARG A 8 -18.92 -32.99 -40.49
CA ARG A 8 -18.65 -31.63 -40.94
C ARG A 8 -18.96 -30.73 -39.75
N SER A 9 -17.89 -30.22 -39.14
CA SER A 9 -17.91 -29.18 -38.13
C SER A 9 -18.55 -27.94 -38.72
N ASP A 10 -19.85 -27.76 -38.51
CA ASP A 10 -20.45 -26.43 -38.53
C ASP A 10 -20.04 -25.74 -37.23
N ARG A 11 -18.77 -25.30 -37.19
CA ARG A 11 -18.34 -24.26 -36.27
C ARG A 11 -19.03 -23.02 -36.79
N VAL A 12 -20.18 -22.70 -36.20
CA VAL A 12 -20.73 -21.35 -36.28
C VAL A 12 -19.67 -20.46 -35.67
N ASP A 13 -18.87 -19.78 -36.50
CA ASP A 13 -18.06 -18.68 -36.04
C ASP A 13 -19.06 -17.65 -35.48
N SER A 14 -19.12 -17.56 -34.15
CA SER A 14 -19.80 -16.47 -33.47
C SER A 14 -19.21 -15.18 -34.04
N PRO A 15 -20.02 -14.24 -34.56
CA PRO A 15 -19.49 -12.97 -35.01
C PRO A 15 -18.81 -12.32 -33.81
N GLY A 16 -17.48 -12.17 -33.89
CA GLY A 16 -16.74 -11.37 -32.93
C GLY A 16 -17.38 -9.99 -32.89
N LEU A 17 -17.83 -9.57 -31.71
CA LEU A 17 -18.40 -8.25 -31.53
C LEU A 17 -17.34 -7.21 -31.95
N PRO A 18 -17.70 -6.20 -32.76
CA PRO A 18 -16.78 -5.12 -33.10
C PRO A 18 -16.35 -4.41 -31.81
N ASP A 19 -15.06 -4.40 -31.53
CA ASP A 19 -14.46 -3.54 -30.51
C ASP A 19 -14.39 -2.12 -31.09
N ASP A 20 -15.30 -1.24 -30.65
CA ASP A 20 -15.37 0.14 -31.11
C ASP A 20 -14.41 1.09 -30.36
N GLY A 21 -13.58 0.57 -29.45
CA GLY A 21 -12.57 1.34 -28.73
C GLY A 21 -13.15 2.47 -27.87
N SER A 22 -14.47 2.56 -27.68
CA SER A 22 -15.08 3.53 -26.80
C SER A 22 -15.21 2.92 -25.40
N GLY A 23 -14.54 3.53 -24.43
CA GLY A 23 -14.74 3.14 -23.04
C GLY A 23 -16.20 3.34 -22.64
N GLN A 24 -16.93 2.25 -22.38
CA GLN A 24 -18.31 2.31 -21.93
C GLN A 24 -18.36 2.98 -20.55
N ARG A 25 -18.70 4.28 -20.54
CA ARG A 25 -19.14 4.99 -19.36
C ARG A 25 -20.58 4.56 -19.09
N LEU A 26 -20.82 3.87 -17.98
CA LEU A 26 -22.16 3.45 -17.56
C LEU A 26 -22.96 4.67 -17.05
N ASP A 27 -23.44 5.50 -17.98
CA ASP A 27 -24.17 6.72 -17.63
C ASP A 27 -25.67 6.49 -17.32
N PHE A 28 -26.22 5.29 -17.56
CA PHE A 28 -27.68 5.08 -17.51
C PHE A 28 -28.07 3.71 -16.93
N ILE A 29 -28.02 3.58 -15.60
CA ILE A 29 -28.48 2.37 -14.89
C ILE A 29 -30.02 2.32 -14.81
N GLY A 30 -30.69 3.47 -14.69
CA GLY A 30 -32.15 3.57 -14.57
C GLY A 30 -32.93 2.98 -15.76
N PRO A 31 -32.67 3.41 -17.02
CA PRO A 31 -33.35 2.87 -18.20
C PRO A 31 -33.07 1.38 -18.46
N ALA A 32 -31.94 0.85 -18.00
CA ALA A 32 -31.57 -0.55 -18.19
C ALA A 32 -32.27 -1.51 -17.21
N LEU A 33 -32.85 -0.99 -16.13
CA LEU A 33 -33.59 -1.76 -15.12
C LEU A 33 -35.12 -1.65 -15.30
N ASP A 34 -35.56 -0.80 -16.24
CA ASP A 34 -36.96 -0.57 -16.57
C ASP A 34 -37.44 -1.60 -17.63
N ALA A 35 -37.90 -2.76 -17.15
CA ALA A 35 -38.30 -3.88 -17.98
C ALA A 35 -39.78 -3.86 -18.42
N ASP A 36 -40.56 -2.86 -18.00
CA ASP A 36 -42.02 -2.82 -18.24
C ASP A 36 -42.42 -2.06 -19.52
N GLY A 37 -41.46 -1.36 -20.16
CA GLY A 37 -41.68 -0.61 -21.40
C GLY A 37 -42.65 0.57 -21.25
N GLY A 38 -43.06 0.91 -20.03
CA GLY A 38 -43.94 2.02 -19.70
C GLY A 38 -43.18 3.34 -19.59
N THR A 39 -43.87 4.46 -19.84
CA THR A 39 -43.28 5.81 -19.84
C THR A 39 -43.04 6.37 -18.43
N GLY A 40 -42.68 5.52 -17.46
CA GLY A 40 -42.74 5.83 -16.03
C GLY A 40 -41.43 5.78 -15.26
N GLY A 41 -40.37 5.12 -15.76
CA GLY A 41 -39.09 5.04 -15.06
C GLY A 41 -39.17 4.38 -13.68
N VAL A 42 -40.16 3.51 -13.46
CA VAL A 42 -40.37 2.82 -12.18
C VAL A 42 -39.77 1.42 -12.26
N VAL A 43 -38.68 1.20 -11.52
CA VAL A 43 -38.04 -0.11 -11.43
C VAL A 43 -38.81 -1.04 -10.48
N THR A 44 -39.13 -2.24 -10.96
CA THR A 44 -39.83 -3.26 -10.18
C THR A 44 -38.91 -3.83 -9.08
N THR A 45 -39.44 -4.07 -7.89
CA THR A 45 -38.69 -4.73 -6.81
C THR A 45 -38.24 -6.13 -7.24
N GLY A 46 -36.92 -6.35 -7.30
CA GLY A 46 -36.31 -7.58 -7.79
C GLY A 46 -35.57 -7.45 -9.13
N SER A 47 -35.59 -6.28 -9.79
CA SER A 47 -34.77 -6.03 -10.98
C SER A 47 -33.28 -6.01 -10.63
N SER A 48 -32.49 -6.86 -11.31
CA SER A 48 -31.03 -6.96 -11.16
C SER A 48 -30.32 -6.76 -12.49
N ILE A 49 -29.26 -5.96 -12.52
CA ILE A 49 -28.34 -5.83 -13.65
C ILE A 49 -26.97 -6.41 -13.25
N ILE A 50 -26.36 -7.17 -14.16
CA ILE A 50 -24.99 -7.67 -13.99
C ILE A 50 -24.05 -6.56 -14.48
N ALA A 51 -23.36 -5.88 -13.56
CA ALA A 51 -22.30 -4.94 -13.90
C ALA A 51 -21.00 -5.72 -14.17
N ASN A 52 -20.42 -5.55 -15.37
CA ASN A 52 -19.11 -6.11 -15.67
C ASN A 52 -18.02 -5.16 -15.13
N PHE A 53 -17.28 -5.60 -14.11
CA PHE A 53 -16.27 -4.81 -13.39
C PHE A 53 -14.87 -4.85 -14.02
N ASP A 54 -14.69 -5.38 -15.24
CA ASP A 54 -13.38 -5.61 -15.87
C ASP A 54 -12.47 -4.37 -15.97
N ARG A 55 -13.01 -3.15 -15.78
CA ARG A 55 -12.26 -1.89 -15.77
C ARG A 55 -12.01 -1.24 -14.41
N ILE A 56 -12.61 -1.73 -13.33
CA ILE A 56 -12.24 -1.29 -11.97
C ILE A 56 -11.44 -2.45 -11.40
N GLY A 57 -10.11 -2.33 -11.40
CA GLY A 57 -9.17 -3.36 -10.95
C GLY A 57 -9.27 -3.70 -9.47
N VAL A 58 -10.42 -4.25 -9.05
CA VAL A 58 -10.69 -4.76 -7.72
C VAL A 58 -10.41 -6.26 -7.75
N THR A 59 -9.24 -6.64 -7.25
CA THR A 59 -8.94 -8.05 -7.00
C THR A 59 -9.60 -8.47 -5.69
N LEU A 60 -10.69 -9.24 -5.77
CA LEU A 60 -11.32 -9.86 -4.60
C LEU A 60 -10.61 -11.19 -4.30
N THR A 61 -9.80 -11.21 -3.25
CA THR A 61 -9.21 -12.44 -2.71
C THR A 61 -10.00 -12.88 -1.49
N LEU A 62 -10.71 -13.99 -1.61
CA LEU A 62 -11.42 -14.62 -0.49
C LEU A 62 -10.42 -15.46 0.32
N SER A 63 -10.16 -15.04 1.56
CA SER A 63 -9.25 -15.73 2.49
C SER A 63 -10.00 -15.95 3.81
N GLY A 64 -10.16 -17.19 4.26
CA GLY A 64 -10.85 -17.50 5.52
C GLY A 64 -10.95 -18.99 5.79
N HIS A 65 -10.99 -19.37 7.08
CA HIS A 65 -11.19 -20.74 7.55
C HIS A 65 -12.69 -21.03 7.63
N LYS A 66 -13.17 -22.05 6.92
CA LYS A 66 -14.52 -22.57 7.13
C LYS A 66 -14.64 -23.17 8.53
N ALA A 67 -15.33 -22.46 9.42
CA ALA A 67 -15.61 -22.90 10.78
C ALA A 67 -16.74 -23.96 10.82
N ALA A 68 -16.64 -25.03 10.03
CA ALA A 68 -17.39 -26.27 10.23
C ALA A 68 -16.92 -27.35 9.24
N GLU A 69 -16.40 -28.44 9.84
CA GLU A 69 -16.04 -29.74 9.26
C GLU A 69 -14.73 -29.83 8.45
N GLY A 70 -13.69 -30.36 9.09
CA GLY A 70 -12.57 -31.03 8.42
C GLY A 70 -11.41 -30.10 8.08
N ILE A 71 -10.30 -30.28 8.79
CA ILE A 71 -9.07 -29.50 8.65
C ILE A 71 -8.36 -29.91 7.36
N ASP A 72 -8.50 -29.12 6.30
CA ASP A 72 -7.51 -29.06 5.22
C ASP A 72 -7.42 -27.64 4.63
N PRO A 73 -6.40 -26.84 5.01
CA PRO A 73 -6.22 -25.48 4.50
C PRO A 73 -5.86 -25.42 3.00
N ALA A 74 -5.66 -26.56 2.32
CA ALA A 74 -5.38 -26.63 0.88
C ALA A 74 -6.62 -26.88 0.02
N THR A 75 -7.78 -27.20 0.61
CA THR A 75 -9.01 -27.52 -0.13
C THR A 75 -10.23 -26.68 0.25
N ASP A 76 -10.05 -25.63 1.06
CA ASP A 76 -11.14 -24.71 1.43
C ASP A 76 -11.62 -23.93 0.19
N ARG A 77 -12.72 -24.41 -0.38
CA ARG A 77 -13.36 -23.88 -1.60
C ARG A 77 -14.79 -23.49 -1.24
N TYR A 78 -15.16 -22.25 -1.56
CA TYR A 78 -16.55 -21.81 -1.50
C TYR A 78 -17.35 -22.53 -2.60
N ARG A 79 -18.56 -22.98 -2.26
CA ARG A 79 -19.50 -23.52 -3.26
C ARG A 79 -20.32 -22.39 -3.89
N ASP A 80 -20.80 -22.63 -5.10
CA ASP A 80 -21.75 -21.73 -5.74
C ASP A 80 -22.98 -21.51 -4.83
N GLY A 81 -23.40 -20.26 -4.68
CA GLY A 81 -24.49 -19.84 -3.80
C GLY A 81 -24.14 -19.63 -2.30
N GLU A 82 -22.93 -19.97 -1.84
CA GLU A 82 -22.53 -19.77 -0.43
C GLU A 82 -22.32 -18.29 -0.05
N LEU A 83 -22.14 -17.44 -1.06
CA LEU A 83 -21.98 -16.00 -0.92
C LEU A 83 -23.30 -15.23 -1.20
N ASP A 84 -24.38 -15.94 -1.53
CA ASP A 84 -25.66 -15.33 -1.86
C ASP A 84 -26.26 -14.64 -0.62
N GLY A 85 -26.66 -13.38 -0.78
CA GLY A 85 -27.18 -12.56 0.31
C GLY A 85 -26.10 -11.86 1.15
N LEU A 86 -24.81 -12.10 0.90
CA LEU A 86 -23.73 -11.30 1.49
C LEU A 86 -23.46 -10.05 0.62
N SER A 87 -23.40 -8.89 1.25
CA SER A 87 -23.07 -7.63 0.59
C SER A 87 -21.56 -7.39 0.62
N LEU A 88 -20.93 -7.28 -0.55
CA LEU A 88 -19.57 -6.76 -0.66
C LEU A 88 -19.60 -5.24 -0.44
N ILE A 89 -19.19 -4.80 0.74
CA ILE A 89 -19.05 -3.36 1.05
C ILE A 89 -17.63 -2.93 0.69
N VAL A 90 -17.48 -2.26 -0.46
CA VAL A 90 -16.24 -1.56 -0.80
C VAL A 90 -16.30 -0.18 -0.15
N ASN A 91 -15.73 -0.06 1.04
CA ASN A 91 -15.49 1.24 1.65
C ASN A 91 -14.35 1.93 0.89
N PRO A 92 -14.41 3.26 0.64
CA PRO A 92 -13.25 3.98 0.16
C PRO A 92 -12.12 3.72 1.14
N GLY A 93 -11.01 3.19 0.64
CA GLY A 93 -9.86 2.85 1.48
C GLY A 93 -9.50 4.04 2.36
N THR A 94 -9.30 3.76 3.64
CA THR A 94 -8.39 4.46 4.54
C THR A 94 -7.23 4.96 3.69
N GLY A 95 -6.96 6.28 3.66
CA GLY A 95 -6.01 6.80 2.68
C GLY A 95 -4.57 6.40 3.02
N GLY A 96 -3.59 7.25 2.69
CA GLY A 96 -2.19 6.93 2.98
C GLY A 96 -1.94 6.81 4.49
N GLN A 97 -1.25 5.75 4.91
CA GLN A 97 -0.68 5.65 6.26
C GLN A 97 0.83 5.90 6.21
N PHE A 98 1.32 6.74 7.11
CA PHE A 98 2.73 7.06 7.26
C PHE A 98 3.23 6.49 8.58
N GLN A 99 4.26 5.66 8.53
CA GLN A 99 4.95 5.19 9.72
C GLN A 99 5.86 6.33 10.23
N ILE A 100 5.61 6.78 11.46
CA ILE A 100 6.33 7.90 12.08
C ILE A 100 6.95 7.53 13.44
N GLY A 101 6.84 6.27 13.88
CA GLY A 101 7.54 5.75 15.05
C GLY A 101 8.22 4.42 14.76
N LEU A 102 8.83 3.85 15.80
CA LEU A 102 9.74 2.71 15.69
C LEU A 102 9.01 1.36 15.71
N ASP A 103 7.84 1.28 16.36
CA ASP A 103 7.08 0.04 16.54
C ASP A 103 5.78 0.02 15.71
N ASP A 104 5.06 -1.09 15.77
CA ASP A 104 3.82 -1.31 15.02
C ASP A 104 2.56 -0.75 15.72
N ALA A 105 2.68 -0.02 16.82
CA ALA A 105 1.53 0.56 17.51
C ALA A 105 0.80 1.59 16.64
N SER A 106 -0.51 1.66 16.79
CA SER A 106 -1.35 2.61 16.04
C SER A 106 -1.01 4.08 16.31
N SER A 107 -0.46 4.40 17.49
CA SER A 107 0.01 5.75 17.85
C SER A 107 1.20 6.23 17.02
N HIS A 108 1.98 5.30 16.47
CA HIS A 108 3.15 5.55 15.63
C HIS A 108 2.85 5.60 14.14
N ARG A 109 1.57 5.54 13.79
CA ARG A 109 1.08 5.66 12.43
C ARG A 109 0.29 6.95 12.32
N LEU A 110 0.49 7.65 11.21
CA LEU A 110 -0.26 8.84 10.88
C LEU A 110 -1.07 8.57 9.61
N GLU A 111 -2.38 8.55 9.76
CA GLU A 111 -3.30 8.29 8.67
C GLU A 111 -3.76 9.59 8.01
N VAL A 112 -3.80 9.59 6.68
CA VAL A 112 -4.39 10.66 5.87
C VAL A 112 -5.49 10.07 5.03
N ASN A 113 -6.71 10.58 5.15
CA ASN A 113 -7.75 10.35 4.17
C ASN A 113 -8.12 11.66 3.49
N ILE A 114 -8.03 11.70 2.16
CA ILE A 114 -8.55 12.80 1.35
C ILE A 114 -9.80 12.30 0.67
N ARG A 115 -10.95 12.91 1.01
CA ARG A 115 -12.23 12.64 0.38
C ARG A 115 -12.22 13.08 -1.09
N ASP A 116 -13.16 12.59 -1.89
CA ASP A 116 -13.34 13.06 -3.26
C ASP A 116 -13.77 14.54 -3.26
N LEU A 117 -12.84 15.42 -3.64
CA LEU A 117 -13.06 16.87 -3.72
C LEU A 117 -13.39 17.35 -5.13
N ARG A 118 -13.75 16.46 -6.07
CA ARG A 118 -14.23 16.88 -7.39
C ARG A 118 -15.59 17.58 -7.24
N ALA A 119 -15.83 18.61 -8.05
CA ALA A 119 -17.11 19.33 -8.04
C ALA A 119 -18.31 18.40 -8.31
N SER A 120 -18.16 17.42 -9.21
CA SER A 120 -19.19 16.41 -9.50
C SER A 120 -19.21 15.23 -8.50
N GLY A 121 -18.27 15.17 -7.56
CA GLY A 121 -18.20 14.10 -6.56
C GLY A 121 -19.32 14.22 -5.53
N ALA A 122 -19.72 13.09 -4.94
CA ALA A 122 -20.84 13.03 -3.99
C ALA A 122 -20.62 13.88 -2.72
N PHE A 123 -19.37 14.18 -2.37
CA PHE A 123 -19.03 14.95 -1.18
C PHE A 123 -19.20 16.47 -1.36
N LEU A 124 -18.93 17.01 -2.56
CA LEU A 124 -19.17 18.43 -2.87
C LEU A 124 -20.52 18.67 -3.56
N ASN A 125 -21.00 17.69 -4.32
CA ASN A 125 -22.32 17.66 -4.96
C ASN A 125 -22.68 18.93 -5.75
N LEU A 126 -21.74 19.45 -6.54
CA LEU A 126 -21.92 20.65 -7.37
C LEU A 126 -22.30 20.31 -8.83
N GLY A 127 -22.45 19.03 -9.18
CA GLY A 127 -22.69 18.58 -10.55
C GLY A 127 -24.04 19.00 -11.13
N THR A 128 -25.06 19.19 -10.29
CA THR A 128 -26.43 19.57 -10.70
C THR A 128 -26.77 21.02 -10.35
N LEU A 129 -25.78 21.81 -9.97
CA LEU A 129 -25.96 23.20 -9.56
C LEU A 129 -26.45 24.06 -10.73
N SER A 130 -27.49 24.87 -10.50
CA SER A 130 -28.05 25.75 -11.54
C SER A 130 -28.42 27.12 -10.99
N VAL A 131 -28.15 28.16 -11.79
CA VAL A 131 -28.46 29.57 -11.47
C VAL A 131 -29.51 30.14 -12.45
N ALA A 132 -30.20 29.27 -13.19
CA ALA A 132 -31.13 29.69 -14.26
C ALA A 132 -32.43 30.33 -13.74
N SER A 133 -32.81 30.09 -12.49
CA SER A 133 -33.98 30.67 -11.85
C SER A 133 -33.64 31.26 -10.48
N GLN A 134 -34.50 32.15 -9.97
CA GLN A 134 -34.32 32.72 -8.63
C GLN A 134 -34.31 31.64 -7.53
N GLY A 135 -35.19 30.65 -7.62
CA GLY A 135 -35.26 29.55 -6.65
C GLY A 135 -34.00 28.67 -6.69
N THR A 136 -33.56 28.27 -7.89
CA THR A 136 -32.34 27.46 -8.03
C THR A 136 -31.09 28.23 -7.62
N ALA A 137 -31.04 29.55 -7.86
CA ALA A 137 -29.94 30.41 -7.43
C ALA A 137 -29.85 30.53 -5.90
N GLN A 138 -30.98 30.63 -5.18
CA GLN A 138 -30.98 30.65 -3.71
C GLN A 138 -30.47 29.33 -3.12
N THR A 139 -30.94 28.19 -3.65
CA THR A 139 -30.43 26.87 -3.24
C THR A 139 -28.94 26.73 -3.56
N ALA A 140 -28.51 27.25 -4.71
CA ALA A 140 -27.10 27.15 -5.12
C ALA A 140 -26.13 27.82 -4.15
N ILE A 141 -26.52 28.95 -3.55
CA ILE A 141 -25.71 29.63 -2.52
C ILE A 141 -25.47 28.68 -1.34
N SER A 142 -26.54 28.06 -0.82
CA SER A 142 -26.42 27.14 0.32
C SER A 142 -25.56 25.91 0.01
N THR A 143 -25.66 25.35 -1.20
CA THR A 143 -24.83 24.22 -1.62
C THR A 143 -23.36 24.62 -1.76
N LEU A 144 -23.09 25.82 -2.29
CA LEU A 144 -21.73 26.34 -2.41
C LEU A 144 -21.10 26.63 -1.03
N ASP A 145 -21.85 27.21 -0.09
CA ASP A 145 -21.37 27.45 1.26
C ASP A 145 -20.99 26.15 1.97
N LEU A 146 -21.83 25.11 1.82
CA LEU A 146 -21.53 23.78 2.34
C LEU A 146 -20.27 23.18 1.69
N ALA A 147 -20.15 23.29 0.36
CA ALA A 147 -18.97 22.79 -0.35
C ALA A 147 -17.69 23.53 0.06
N ILE A 148 -17.75 24.85 0.25
CA ILE A 148 -16.62 25.65 0.75
C ILE A 148 -16.24 25.21 2.17
N SER A 149 -17.22 25.03 3.06
CA SER A 149 -16.98 24.55 4.43
C SER A 149 -16.33 23.16 4.42
N ASN A 150 -16.82 22.24 3.59
CA ASN A 150 -16.26 20.90 3.45
C ASN A 150 -14.81 20.93 2.96
N VAL A 151 -14.50 21.76 1.96
CA VAL A 151 -13.14 21.94 1.47
C VAL A 151 -12.23 22.55 2.55
N ALA A 152 -12.73 23.55 3.28
CA ALA A 152 -11.98 24.19 4.36
C ALA A 152 -11.66 23.20 5.48
N GLN A 153 -12.61 22.32 5.83
CA GLN A 153 -12.39 21.26 6.81
C GLN A 153 -11.29 20.31 6.37
N VAL A 154 -11.34 19.81 5.14
CA VAL A 154 -10.29 18.90 4.62
C VAL A 154 -8.92 19.59 4.59
N ARG A 155 -8.85 20.89 4.27
CA ARG A 155 -7.58 21.65 4.38
C ARG A 155 -7.10 21.78 5.82
N GLY A 156 -8.02 21.98 6.77
CA GLY A 156 -7.71 22.02 8.19
C GLY A 156 -7.12 20.70 8.68
N ASP A 157 -7.73 19.59 8.30
CA ASP A 157 -7.27 18.24 8.65
C ASP A 157 -5.88 17.95 8.05
N LEU A 158 -5.64 18.34 6.79
CA LEU A 158 -4.32 18.23 6.16
C LEU A 158 -3.28 19.14 6.83
N GLY A 159 -3.66 20.34 7.28
CA GLY A 159 -2.78 21.22 8.04
C GLY A 159 -2.42 20.63 9.41
N ALA A 160 -3.38 20.03 10.12
CA ALA A 160 -3.14 19.31 11.36
C ALA A 160 -2.20 18.11 11.14
N PHE A 161 -2.41 17.35 10.07
CA PHE A 161 -1.53 16.26 9.66
C PHE A 161 -0.10 16.77 9.39
N GLN A 162 0.07 17.84 8.63
CA GLN A 162 1.38 18.45 8.35
C GLN A 162 2.09 18.90 9.64
N ASN A 163 1.36 19.53 10.56
CA ASN A 163 1.91 19.92 11.86
C ASN A 163 2.41 18.70 12.64
N ARG A 164 1.58 17.65 12.75
CA ARG A 164 1.95 16.42 13.45
C ARG A 164 3.14 15.72 12.79
N MET A 165 3.17 15.65 11.45
CA MET A 165 4.29 15.10 10.69
C MET A 165 5.57 15.89 10.96
N GLY A 166 5.51 17.23 10.93
CA GLY A 166 6.65 18.09 11.22
C GLY A 166 7.15 17.98 12.67
N HIS A 167 6.26 17.74 13.64
CA HIS A 167 6.65 17.44 15.02
C HIS A 167 7.32 16.07 15.14
N SER A 168 6.77 15.05 14.48
CA SER A 168 7.36 13.71 14.52
C SER A 168 8.72 13.67 13.84
N LEU A 169 8.88 14.36 12.72
CA LEU A 169 10.15 14.48 12.01
C LEU A 169 11.22 15.09 12.92
N ARG A 170 10.94 16.23 13.55
CA ARG A 170 11.88 16.88 14.50
C ARG A 170 12.23 15.97 15.67
N ASN A 171 11.27 15.20 16.18
CA ASN A 171 11.54 14.23 17.24
C ASN A 171 12.43 13.07 16.77
N GLN A 172 12.21 12.58 15.54
CA GLN A 172 13.05 11.56 14.92
C GLN A 172 14.47 12.07 14.65
N GLU A 173 14.62 13.30 14.15
CA GLU A 173 15.93 13.94 13.95
C GLU A 173 16.72 14.01 15.26
N ASN A 174 16.09 14.45 16.35
CA ASN A 174 16.72 14.44 17.68
C ASN A 174 17.10 13.02 18.12
N SER A 175 16.24 12.03 17.87
CA SER A 175 16.51 10.63 18.22
C SER A 175 17.69 10.06 17.42
N VAL A 176 17.81 10.45 16.15
CA VAL A 176 18.94 10.09 15.29
C VAL A 176 20.22 10.75 15.80
N GLU A 177 20.17 12.03 16.20
CA GLU A 177 21.31 12.73 16.80
C GLU A 177 21.78 12.04 18.09
N TYR A 178 20.85 11.71 19.00
CA TYR A 178 21.18 10.99 20.25
C TYR A 178 21.75 9.60 20.00
N ASN A 179 21.20 8.84 19.04
CA ASN A 179 21.72 7.52 18.68
C ASN A 179 23.11 7.63 18.05
N THR A 180 23.32 8.60 17.15
CA THR A 180 24.63 8.81 16.51
C THR A 180 25.68 9.24 17.53
N ALA A 181 25.33 10.12 18.48
CA ALA A 181 26.22 10.52 19.56
C ALA A 181 26.54 9.34 20.50
N SER A 182 25.55 8.49 20.80
CA SER A 182 25.74 7.28 21.61
C SER A 182 26.62 6.25 20.89
N GLU A 183 26.40 6.05 19.58
CA GLU A 183 27.21 5.17 18.74
C GLU A 183 28.66 5.68 18.63
N SER A 184 28.86 6.99 18.44
CA SER A 184 30.19 7.60 18.48
C SER A 184 30.84 7.38 19.84
N GLY A 185 30.14 7.63 20.94
CA GLY A 185 30.66 7.41 22.29
C GLY A 185 31.06 5.95 22.55
N ILE A 186 30.25 4.99 22.11
CA ILE A 186 30.55 3.56 22.25
C ILE A 186 31.77 3.17 21.40
N ARG A 187 31.80 3.57 20.12
CA ARG A 187 32.96 3.31 19.27
C ARG A 187 34.22 3.95 19.85
N ASP A 188 34.17 5.24 20.15
CA ASP A 188 35.33 6.02 20.58
C ASP A 188 35.84 5.61 21.98
N ALA A 189 35.02 4.96 22.82
CA ALA A 189 35.45 4.41 24.10
C ALA A 189 36.34 3.16 23.95
N ASP A 190 36.03 2.28 22.99
CA ASP A 190 36.71 0.99 22.86
C ASP A 190 37.85 1.01 21.81
N ILE A 191 37.85 1.97 20.86
CA ILE A 191 38.94 2.12 19.89
C ILE A 191 40.32 2.32 20.55
N PRO A 192 40.52 3.20 21.56
CA PRO A 192 41.83 3.43 22.15
C PRO A 192 42.45 2.18 22.81
N LEU A 193 41.61 1.34 23.43
CA LEU A 193 42.05 0.10 24.05
C LEU A 193 42.48 -0.92 22.98
N GLU A 194 41.65 -1.15 21.98
CA GLU A 194 41.97 -2.10 20.89
C GLU A 194 43.18 -1.64 20.06
N VAL A 195 43.31 -0.33 19.80
CA VAL A 195 44.49 0.24 19.14
C VAL A 195 45.75 0.07 19.99
N SER A 196 45.67 0.24 21.32
CA SER A 196 46.80 0.01 22.22
C SER A 196 47.22 -1.45 22.27
N GLU A 197 46.25 -2.38 22.34
CA GLU A 197 46.51 -3.82 22.32
C GLU A 197 47.09 -4.26 20.97
N PHE A 198 46.51 -3.79 19.86
CA PHE A 198 47.02 -4.02 18.52
C PHE A 198 48.45 -3.48 18.35
N THR A 199 48.72 -2.25 18.80
CA THR A 199 50.06 -1.65 18.76
C THR A 199 51.05 -2.43 19.61
N THR A 200 50.63 -2.87 20.80
CA THR A 200 51.46 -3.69 21.69
C THR A 200 51.79 -5.04 21.05
N ALA A 201 50.80 -5.70 20.45
CA ALA A 201 51.00 -6.94 19.69
C ALA A 201 51.94 -6.74 18.49
N GLN A 202 51.82 -5.61 17.79
CA GLN A 202 52.70 -5.28 16.67
C GLN A 202 54.14 -4.99 17.11
N ILE A 203 54.33 -4.30 18.25
CA ILE A 203 55.66 -4.10 18.85
C ILE A 203 56.25 -5.43 19.33
N LEU A 204 55.46 -6.30 19.95
CA LEU A 204 55.90 -7.63 20.41
C LEU A 204 56.36 -8.51 19.24
N THR A 205 55.63 -8.52 18.13
CA THR A 205 56.01 -9.32 16.95
C THR A 205 57.29 -8.81 16.29
N GLN A 206 57.46 -7.49 16.16
CA GLN A 206 58.70 -6.87 15.68
C GLN A 206 59.87 -7.12 16.64
N SER A 207 59.64 -6.98 17.95
CA SER A 207 60.65 -7.23 18.98
C SER A 207 61.06 -8.70 19.04
N THR A 208 60.12 -9.64 18.92
CA THR A 208 60.41 -11.08 18.88
C THR A 208 61.28 -11.42 17.68
N THR A 209 61.00 -10.82 16.52
CA THR A 209 61.81 -11.01 15.31
C THR A 209 63.23 -10.45 15.50
N ALA A 210 63.36 -9.22 16.02
CA ALA A 210 64.65 -8.60 16.30
C ALA A 210 65.45 -9.36 17.38
N LEU A 211 64.79 -9.86 18.43
CA LEU A 211 65.40 -10.68 19.48
C LEU A 211 65.82 -12.06 18.96
N GLN A 212 65.03 -12.67 18.07
CA GLN A 212 65.39 -13.92 17.39
C GLN A 212 66.66 -13.74 16.57
N ASP A 213 66.76 -12.63 15.83
CA ASP A 213 67.94 -12.28 15.05
C ASP A 213 69.17 -12.02 15.93
N GLN A 214 68.99 -11.30 17.05
CA GLN A 214 70.05 -11.05 18.01
C GLN A 214 70.51 -12.34 18.72
N ALA A 215 69.59 -13.26 19.06
CA ALA A 215 69.91 -14.58 19.60
C ALA A 215 70.64 -15.47 18.59
N ASN A 216 70.30 -15.36 17.30
CA ASN A 216 71.02 -16.04 16.22
C ASN A 216 72.46 -15.54 16.08
N VAL A 217 72.69 -14.22 16.16
CA VAL A 217 74.04 -13.62 16.13
C VAL A 217 74.85 -14.04 17.35
N LEU A 218 74.25 -14.00 18.54
CA LEU A 218 74.93 -14.41 19.77
C LEU A 218 75.33 -15.90 19.75
N ARG A 219 74.44 -16.79 19.28
CA ARG A 219 74.74 -18.22 19.11
C ARG A 219 75.89 -18.46 18.13
N LYS A 220 75.94 -17.73 17.01
CA LYS A 220 77.04 -17.82 16.04
C LYS A 220 78.37 -17.37 16.65
N ASN A 221 78.38 -16.26 17.38
CA ASN A 221 79.58 -15.76 18.05
C ASN A 221 80.08 -16.73 19.13
N ALA A 222 79.18 -17.36 19.89
CA ALA A 222 79.56 -18.39 20.86
C ALA A 222 80.19 -19.62 20.20
N LEU A 223 79.70 -20.03 19.02
CA LEU A 223 80.30 -21.14 18.29
C LEU A 223 81.70 -20.80 17.74
N THR A 224 81.92 -19.54 17.33
CA THR A 224 83.24 -19.04 16.93
C THR A 224 84.25 -18.97 18.09
N LEU A 225 83.77 -18.97 19.35
CA LEU A 225 84.63 -19.01 20.54
C LEU A 225 84.92 -20.44 21.03
N LEU A 226 84.28 -21.46 20.45
CA LEU A 226 84.42 -22.87 20.85
C LEU A 226 85.13 -23.75 19.81
N GLY A 227 85.31 -23.26 18.58
CA GLY A 227 86.09 -23.90 17.52
C GLY A 227 87.33 -23.09 17.19
#